data_AF-A0A238JCF7-F1
#
_entry.id   AF-A0A238JCF7-F1
#
_cell.length_a   1.000
_cell.length_b   1.000
_cell.length_c   1.000
_cell.angle_alpha   90.00
_cell.angle_beta   90.00
_cell.angle_gamma   90.00
#
_symmetry.space_group_name_H-M   'P 1'
#
loop_
_entity.id
_entity.type
_entity.pdbx_description
1 polymer ?
#
loop_
_entity_poly.entity_id
_entity_poly.type
_entity_poly.pdbx_seq_one_letter_code
_entity_poly.pdbx_strand_id
1 'polypeptide(L)'
;MFNATKHYSHKGTMKMAYATHTDTAAQSGLGARVSTLLIDIRARLARRKVYRQTLTELQTLSNRELADLGLNRSIIRRVAYQAAYEV
;
A
#
# COMPACT_ATOMS: atom_id res chain seq x y z
N MET A 1 13.00 -63.88 32.91
CA MET A 1 12.48 -62.77 33.74
C MET A 1 13.58 -61.71 33.76
N PHE A 2 13.53 -60.51 33.18
CA PHE A 2 12.54 -59.42 33.08
C PHE A 2 12.74 -58.72 31.71
N ASN A 3 11.78 -58.74 30.80
CA ASN A 3 10.78 -57.71 30.46
C ASN A 3 11.29 -56.27 30.22
N ALA A 4 11.03 -55.78 28.99
CA ALA A 4 10.74 -54.42 28.50
C ALA A 4 11.46 -53.21 29.15
N THR A 5 11.88 -52.18 28.42
CA THR A 5 10.96 -51.21 27.81
C THR A 5 11.76 -50.26 26.90
N LYS A 6 11.30 -50.08 25.65
CA LYS A 6 11.74 -48.97 24.78
C LYS A 6 11.36 -47.64 25.45
N HIS A 7 12.25 -46.65 25.48
CA HIS A 7 11.84 -45.25 25.59
C HIS A 7 12.66 -44.37 24.64
N TYR A 8 12.03 -44.04 23.51
CA TYR A 8 12.37 -42.87 22.70
C TYR A 8 11.89 -41.62 23.46
N SER A 9 12.81 -40.83 24.02
CA SER A 9 12.46 -39.52 24.57
C SER A 9 12.61 -38.45 23.50
N HIS A 10 11.48 -38.09 22.91
CA HIS A 10 11.30 -36.86 22.13
C HIS A 10 11.60 -35.65 23.03
N LYS A 11 12.40 -34.69 22.56
CA LYS A 11 12.51 -33.30 23.08
C LYS A 11 13.59 -32.60 22.27
N GLY A 12 13.35 -31.58 21.47
CA GLY A 12 12.16 -30.93 20.99
C GLY A 12 12.70 -30.02 19.89
N THR A 13 12.05 -29.99 18.73
CA THR A 13 12.33 -29.02 17.70
C THR A 13 12.39 -27.65 18.37
N MET A 14 13.56 -27.01 18.40
CA MET A 14 13.70 -25.57 18.60
C MET A 14 12.99 -24.91 17.41
N LYS A 15 11.65 -24.95 17.44
CA LYS A 15 10.80 -23.98 16.76
C LYS A 15 11.13 -22.68 17.47
N MET A 16 12.15 -22.00 16.98
CA MET A 16 12.25 -20.56 17.09
C MET A 16 10.98 -20.04 16.42
N ALA A 17 9.90 -20.00 17.20
CA ALA A 17 8.82 -19.10 16.93
C ALA A 17 9.50 -17.74 16.84
N TYR A 18 9.68 -17.25 15.63
CA TYR A 18 9.96 -15.86 15.35
C TYR A 18 8.84 -15.13 16.07
N ALA A 19 9.10 -14.71 17.30
CA ALA A 19 8.25 -13.80 18.00
C ALA A 19 8.42 -12.50 17.23
N THR A 20 7.61 -12.32 16.19
CA THR A 20 7.35 -11.01 15.63
C THR A 20 6.68 -10.24 16.75
N HIS A 21 7.48 -9.63 17.62
CA HIS A 21 7.05 -8.57 18.50
C HIS A 21 6.65 -7.41 17.58
N THR A 22 5.43 -7.48 17.06
CA THR A 22 4.72 -6.26 16.74
C THR A 22 4.25 -5.75 18.10
N ASP A 23 5.02 -4.85 18.70
CA ASP A 23 4.61 -4.01 19.82
C ASP A 23 3.45 -3.08 19.38
N THR A 24 2.34 -3.66 18.93
CA THR A 24 1.08 -2.96 18.66
C THR A 24 0.27 -2.78 19.95
N ALA A 25 0.89 -2.94 21.12
CA ALA A 25 0.26 -2.67 22.41
C ALA A 25 0.51 -1.23 22.90
N ALA A 26 1.55 -0.54 22.41
CA ALA A 26 1.84 0.86 22.77
C ALA A 26 1.16 1.90 21.85
N GLN A 27 0.60 1.46 20.71
CA GLN A 27 -0.03 2.30 19.68
C GLN A 27 -1.55 2.09 19.55
N SER A 28 -2.22 1.65 20.62
CA SER A 28 -3.68 1.46 20.64
C SER A 28 -4.43 2.62 21.31
N GLY A 29 -3.81 3.80 21.39
CA GLY A 29 -4.45 5.03 21.90
C GLY A 29 -5.08 5.88 20.79
N LEU A 30 -6.06 6.72 21.15
CA LEU A 30 -6.72 7.69 20.25
C LEU A 30 -5.71 8.53 19.43
N GLY A 31 -4.58 8.90 20.03
CA GLY A 31 -3.51 9.65 19.34
C GLY A 31 -2.90 8.90 18.16
N ALA A 32 -2.70 7.58 18.27
CA ALA A 32 -2.21 6.76 17.16
C ALA A 32 -3.25 6.61 16.04
N ARG A 33 -4.55 6.59 16.38
CA ARG A 33 -5.63 6.56 15.39
C ARG A 33 -5.74 7.88 14.62
N VAL A 34 -5.59 9.01 15.31
CA VAL A 34 -5.62 10.34 14.68
C VAL A 34 -4.42 10.52 13.75
N SER A 35 -3.21 10.09 14.16
CA SER A 35 -2.04 10.20 13.29
C SER A 35 -2.18 9.37 12.01
N THR A 36 -2.72 8.15 12.09
CA THR A 36 -2.99 7.32 10.90
C THR A 36 -4.01 7.98 9.96
N LEU A 37 -5.08 8.56 10.49
CA LEU A 37 -6.09 9.26 9.68
C LEU A 37 -5.50 10.48 8.97
N LEU A 38 -4.66 11.26 9.65
CA LEU A 38 -4.00 12.42 9.05
C LEU A 38 -3.03 12.00 7.93
N ILE A 39 -2.32 10.88 8.09
CA ILE A 39 -1.45 10.32 7.04
C ILE A 39 -2.30 9.95 5.81
N ASP A 40 -3.42 9.25 6.01
CA ASP A 40 -4.31 8.85 4.92
C ASP A 40 -4.91 10.04 4.18
N ILE A 41 -5.33 11.08 4.91
CA ILE A 41 -5.86 12.32 4.31
C ILE A 41 -4.79 13.00 3.47
N ARG A 42 -3.56 13.15 4.00
CA ARG A 42 -2.45 13.75 3.24
C ARG A 42 -2.16 12.96 1.96
N ALA A 43 -2.13 11.64 2.04
CA ALA A 43 -1.92 10.78 0.88
C ALA A 43 -3.04 10.95 -0.17
N ARG A 44 -4.31 11.03 0.25
CA ARG A 44 -5.45 11.29 -0.65
C ARG A 44 -5.37 12.67 -1.30
N LEU A 45 -5.00 13.71 -0.55
CA LEU A 45 -4.84 15.06 -1.08
C LEU A 45 -3.70 15.14 -2.09
N ALA A 46 -2.57 14.47 -1.82
CA ALA A 46 -1.45 14.38 -2.75
C ALA A 46 -1.87 13.74 -4.08
N ARG A 47 -2.52 12.58 -4.05
CA ARG A 47 -3.05 11.93 -5.27
C ARG A 47 -4.05 12.83 -6.01
N ARG A 48 -4.96 13.48 -5.29
CA ARG A 48 -5.93 14.40 -5.90
C ARG A 48 -5.27 15.61 -6.55
N LYS A 49 -4.18 16.13 -5.97
CA LYS A 49 -3.38 17.20 -6.57
C LYS A 49 -2.78 16.75 -7.90
N VAL A 50 -2.13 15.59 -7.93
CA VAL A 50 -1.56 15.01 -9.16
C VAL A 50 -2.64 14.85 -10.22
N TYR A 51 -3.76 14.20 -9.89
CA TYR A 51 -4.88 14.01 -10.82
C TYR A 51 -5.34 15.32 -11.45
N ARG A 52 -5.60 16.36 -10.63
CA ARG A 52 -6.10 17.64 -11.12
C ARG A 52 -5.05 18.36 -11.97
N GLN A 53 -3.79 18.31 -11.57
CA GLN A 53 -2.71 18.92 -12.31
C GLN A 53 -2.58 18.27 -13.69
N THR A 54 -2.42 16.94 -13.76
CA THR A 54 -2.32 16.20 -15.02
C THR A 54 -3.54 16.40 -15.91
N LEU A 55 -4.75 16.41 -15.31
CA LEU A 55 -5.98 16.65 -16.06
C LEU A 55 -5.99 18.05 -16.69
N THR A 56 -5.66 19.08 -15.93
CA THR A 56 -5.61 20.46 -16.44
C THR A 56 -4.56 20.59 -17.54
N GLU A 57 -3.35 20.10 -17.32
CA GLU A 57 -2.26 20.15 -18.31
C GLU A 57 -2.68 19.47 -19.62
N LEU A 58 -3.18 18.24 -19.57
CA LEU A 58 -3.65 17.53 -20.76
C LEU A 58 -4.87 18.20 -21.43
N GLN A 59 -5.75 18.84 -20.65
CA GLN A 59 -6.89 19.58 -21.19
C GLN A 59 -6.49 20.90 -21.85
N THR A 60 -5.38 21.50 -21.43
CA THR A 60 -4.85 22.72 -22.08
C THR A 60 -4.24 22.45 -23.45
N LEU A 61 -3.81 21.21 -23.71
CA LEU A 61 -3.29 20.80 -25.01
C LEU A 61 -4.38 20.83 -26.09
N SER A 62 -3.98 21.22 -27.29
CA SER A 62 -4.78 21.16 -28.51
C SER A 62 -4.94 19.74 -29.03
N ASN A 63 -5.90 19.51 -29.93
CA ASN A 63 -6.10 18.19 -30.53
C ASN A 63 -4.87 17.71 -31.33
N ARG A 64 -4.08 18.62 -31.89
CA ARG A 64 -2.84 18.28 -32.59
C ARG A 64 -1.77 17.81 -31.62
N GLU A 65 -1.51 18.57 -30.56
CA GLU A 65 -0.54 18.18 -29.53
C GLU A 65 -0.92 16.85 -28.86
N LEU A 66 -2.21 16.63 -28.60
CA LEU A 66 -2.70 15.34 -28.12
C LEU A 66 -2.46 14.22 -29.15
N ALA A 67 -2.71 14.47 -30.43
CA ALA A 67 -2.47 13.49 -31.49
C ALA A 67 -0.97 13.19 -31.68
N ASP A 68 -0.10 14.18 -31.53
CA ASP A 68 1.35 14.02 -31.59
C ASP A 68 1.85 13.10 -30.44
N LEU A 69 1.18 13.14 -29.29
CA LEU A 69 1.39 12.22 -28.17
C LEU A 69 0.67 10.86 -28.34
N GLY A 70 -0.11 10.68 -29.40
CA GLY A 70 -0.93 9.49 -29.62
C GLY A 70 -2.14 9.38 -28.68
N LEU A 71 -2.61 10.49 -28.11
CA LEU A 71 -3.71 10.55 -27.15
C LEU A 71 -4.98 11.15 -27.77
N ASN A 72 -6.14 10.68 -27.31
CA ASN A 72 -7.44 11.27 -27.62
C ASN A 72 -8.00 12.02 -26.40
N ARG A 73 -8.78 13.09 -26.61
CA ARG A 73 -9.47 13.84 -25.55
C ARG A 73 -10.28 12.94 -24.59
N SER A 74 -10.85 11.84 -25.07
CA SER A 74 -11.60 10.88 -24.26
C SER A 74 -10.73 10.13 -23.23
N ILE A 75 -9.45 9.88 -23.53
CA ILE A 75 -8.55 9.10 -22.67
C ILE A 75 -7.89 9.94 -21.57
N ILE A 76 -7.89 11.27 -21.71
CA ILE A 76 -7.23 12.20 -20.77
C ILE A 76 -7.63 11.91 -19.32
N ARG A 77 -8.93 11.71 -19.05
CA ARG A 77 -9.42 11.39 -17.70
C ARG A 77 -8.85 10.09 -17.15
N ARG A 78 -8.71 9.07 -18.01
CA ARG A 78 -8.09 7.80 -17.64
C ARG A 78 -6.60 7.99 -17.35
N VAL A 79 -5.85 8.64 -18.24
CA VAL A 79 -4.41 8.87 -18.05
C VAL A 79 -4.13 9.66 -16.77
N ALA A 80 -4.88 10.74 -16.53
CA ALA A 80 -4.75 11.53 -15.30
C ALA A 80 -5.06 10.69 -14.04
N TYR A 81 -6.01 9.75 -14.12
CA TYR A 81 -6.29 8.82 -13.03
C TYR A 81 -5.12 7.85 -12.80
N GLN A 82 -4.58 7.26 -13.86
CA GLN A 82 -3.43 6.35 -13.75
C GLN A 82 -2.21 7.06 -13.14
N ALA A 83 -1.90 8.27 -13.60
CA ALA A 83 -0.82 9.08 -13.05
C ALA A 83 -0.98 9.40 -11.55
N ALA A 84 -2.21 9.44 -11.04
CA ALA A 84 -2.51 9.78 -9.66
C ALA A 84 -2.64 8.58 -8.71
N TYR A 85 -3.01 7.41 -9.22
CA TYR A 85 -3.40 6.25 -8.41
C TYR A 85 -2.65 4.95 -8.73
N GLU A 86 -1.96 4.85 -9.87
CA GLU A 86 -1.23 3.65 -10.32
C GLU A 86 0.31 3.80 -10.23
N VAL A 87 0.80 4.81 -9.49
CA VAL A 87 2.24 5.04 -9.20
C VAL A 87 2.72 4.19 -8.04
#